data_AF-A0A7S3P9P5-F1
#
_entry.id   AF-A0A7S3P9P5-F1
#
_cell.length_a   1.000
_cell.length_b   1.000
_cell.length_c   1.000
_cell.angle_alpha   90.00
_cell.angle_beta   90.00
_cell.angle_gamma   90.00
#
_symmetry.space_group_name_H-M   'P 1'
#
loop_
_entity.id
_entity.type
_entity.pdbx_description
1 polymer ?
#
loop_
_entity_poly.entity_id
_entity_poly.type
_entity_poly.pdbx_seq_one_letter_code
_entity_poly.pdbx_strand_id
1 'polypeptide(L)'
;DSQPHHTSPTTSCPLHYHTTMLSTKAVCNIFPFHIHLDGDLIIQSVGKYLPGALGVNREDLIGMFADSFFSFVQPHVTHWSRKCLKHLEDQDIAIESVFPSPVLKSRLVLSGSITCTS
;
A
#
# COMPACT_ATOMS: atom_id res chain seq x y z
N ASP A 1 -58.26 -29.96 1.23
CA ASP A 1 -57.58 -28.95 0.40
C ASP A 1 -56.89 -27.92 1.26
N SER A 2 -55.59 -27.78 1.06
CA SER A 2 -54.65 -27.15 1.98
C SER A 2 -54.19 -25.76 1.51
N GLN A 3 -54.14 -24.85 2.47
CA GLN A 3 -53.33 -23.63 2.64
C GLN A 3 -53.65 -22.31 1.88
N PRO A 4 -53.60 -21.16 2.60
CA PRO A 4 -53.47 -19.82 2.02
C PRO A 4 -52.00 -19.38 1.90
N HIS A 5 -51.68 -18.68 0.81
CA HIS A 5 -50.36 -18.09 0.56
C HIS A 5 -50.12 -16.85 1.43
N HIS A 6 -49.16 -16.92 2.35
CA HIS A 6 -48.55 -15.74 2.98
C HIS A 6 -47.35 -15.29 2.14
N THR A 7 -47.43 -14.11 1.53
CA THR A 7 -46.28 -13.40 0.94
C THR A 7 -45.77 -12.37 1.94
N SER A 8 -44.61 -12.63 2.53
CA SER A 8 -43.86 -11.64 3.30
C SER A 8 -43.01 -10.78 2.36
N PRO A 9 -43.06 -9.44 2.43
CA PRO A 9 -42.08 -8.61 1.73
C PRO A 9 -40.79 -8.55 2.56
N THR A 10 -39.74 -9.23 2.09
CA THR A 10 -38.39 -9.06 2.64
C THR A 10 -37.82 -7.74 2.13
N THR A 11 -38.09 -6.65 2.85
CA THR A 11 -37.41 -5.37 2.62
C THR A 11 -35.97 -5.50 3.08
N SER A 12 -35.05 -5.89 2.19
CA SER A 12 -33.62 -5.81 2.47
C SER A 12 -33.19 -4.35 2.45
N CYS A 13 -33.03 -3.74 3.62
CA CYS A 13 -32.36 -2.45 3.71
C CYS A 13 -30.90 -2.62 3.22
N PRO A 14 -30.42 -1.81 2.26
CA PRO A 14 -29.03 -1.88 1.85
C PRO A 14 -28.15 -1.47 3.04
N LEU A 15 -27.24 -2.35 3.44
CA LEU A 15 -26.16 -2.05 4.37
C LEU A 15 -25.31 -0.93 3.77
N HIS A 16 -25.47 0.29 4.25
CA HIS A 16 -24.58 1.40 3.96
C HIS A 16 -23.24 1.10 4.64
N TYR A 17 -22.27 0.56 3.90
CA TYR A 17 -20.91 0.44 4.39
C TYR A 17 -20.32 1.85 4.48
N HIS A 18 -20.23 2.36 5.69
CA HIS A 18 -19.50 3.60 5.95
C HIS A 18 -18.00 3.25 5.88
N THR A 19 -17.40 3.35 4.71
CA THR A 19 -15.95 3.24 4.53
C THR A 19 -15.29 4.48 5.13
N THR A 20 -15.05 4.47 6.44
CA THR A 20 -14.19 5.46 7.09
C THR A 20 -12.75 5.24 6.64
N MET A 21 -12.33 5.94 5.58
CA MET A 21 -10.94 5.99 5.18
C MET A 21 -10.16 6.89 6.14
N LEU A 22 -8.97 6.45 6.55
CA LEU A 22 -8.04 7.29 7.30
C LEU A 22 -7.54 8.43 6.40
N SER A 23 -7.46 9.64 6.93
CA SER A 23 -6.81 10.74 6.21
C SER A 23 -5.33 10.42 5.96
N THR A 24 -4.76 10.92 4.86
CA THR A 24 -3.33 10.74 4.55
C THR A 24 -2.43 11.17 5.72
N LYS A 25 -2.81 12.22 6.44
CA LYS A 25 -2.12 12.69 7.65
C LYS A 25 -2.17 11.66 8.78
N ALA A 26 -3.31 11.00 9.00
CA ALA A 26 -3.44 9.93 9.98
C ALA A 26 -2.58 8.71 9.58
N VAL A 27 -2.63 8.30 8.31
CA VAL A 27 -1.82 7.19 7.78
C VAL A 27 -0.31 7.45 7.99
N CYS A 28 0.17 8.66 7.69
CA CYS A 28 1.58 9.03 7.87
C CYS A 28 2.06 8.95 9.33
N ASN A 29 1.16 9.14 10.29
CA ASN A 29 1.47 9.08 11.71
C ASN A 29 1.40 7.65 12.26
N ILE A 30 0.42 6.87 11.81
CA ILE A 30 0.21 5.48 12.24
C ILE A 30 1.28 4.56 11.63
N PHE A 31 1.63 4.79 10.36
CA PHE A 31 2.62 4.01 9.64
C PHE A 31 3.83 4.91 9.32
N PRO A 32 4.79 5.07 10.25
CA PRO A 32 5.91 5.99 10.09
C PRO A 32 6.91 5.56 8.99
N PHE A 33 6.88 4.29 8.58
CA PHE A 33 7.65 3.70 7.50
C PHE A 33 6.71 3.05 6.47
N HIS A 34 5.99 3.86 5.70
CA HIS A 34 5.15 3.37 4.59
C HIS A 34 5.51 4.10 3.30
N ILE A 35 5.13 3.47 2.18
CA ILE A 35 5.14 4.07 0.85
C ILE A 35 3.75 3.81 0.27
N HIS A 36 3.10 4.87 -0.22
CA HIS A 36 1.88 4.76 -1.00
C HIS A 36 2.23 5.02 -2.46
N LEU A 37 1.91 4.05 -3.32
CA LEU A 37 2.15 4.10 -4.75
C LEU A 37 0.81 4.22 -5.48
N ASP A 38 0.79 4.98 -6.57
CA ASP A 38 -0.33 4.94 -7.49
C ASP A 38 -0.24 3.76 -8.48
N GLY A 39 -1.15 3.74 -9.45
CA GLY A 39 -1.15 2.73 -10.50
C GLY A 39 0.13 2.70 -11.34
N ASP A 40 0.85 3.80 -11.48
CA ASP A 40 2.06 3.89 -12.29
C ASP A 40 3.33 3.71 -11.45
N LEU A 41 3.17 3.27 -10.19
CA LEU A 41 4.24 3.02 -9.23
C LEU A 41 5.00 4.29 -8.85
N ILE A 42 4.31 5.42 -8.95
CA ILE A 42 4.79 6.72 -8.51
C ILE A 42 4.45 6.91 -7.03
N ILE A 43 5.41 7.40 -6.26
CA ILE A 43 5.26 7.64 -4.83
C ILE A 43 4.35 8.84 -4.60
N GLN A 44 3.17 8.57 -4.01
CA GLN A 44 2.17 9.59 -3.68
C GLN A 44 2.30 10.09 -2.24
N SER A 45 2.66 9.20 -1.31
CA SER A 45 2.95 9.59 0.07
C SER A 45 3.95 8.64 0.73
N VAL A 46 4.68 9.18 1.71
CA VAL A 46 5.62 8.41 2.52
C VAL A 46 5.41 8.69 4.01
N GLY A 47 5.72 7.69 4.82
CA GLY A 47 5.72 7.79 6.28
C GLY A 47 6.78 8.79 6.76
N LYS A 48 6.51 9.43 7.91
CA LYS A 48 7.32 10.55 8.41
C LYS A 48 8.81 10.24 8.63
N TYR A 49 9.18 8.98 8.86
CA TYR A 49 10.56 8.60 9.19
C TYR A 49 11.30 7.94 8.03
N LEU A 50 10.60 7.58 6.95
CA LEU A 50 11.21 6.93 5.80
C LEU A 50 12.24 7.82 5.07
N PRO A 51 11.99 9.11 4.77
CA PRO A 51 12.95 9.96 4.06
C PRO A 51 14.29 10.07 4.81
N GLY A 52 14.24 10.35 6.12
CA GLY A 52 15.42 10.45 6.96
C GLY A 52 16.20 9.13 7.07
N ALA A 53 15.49 7.99 7.06
CA ALA A 53 16.13 6.68 7.05
C ALA A 53 16.88 6.39 5.72
N LEU A 54 16.39 6.94 4.61
CA LEU A 54 17.02 6.85 3.29
C LEU A 54 18.10 7.93 3.06
N GLY A 55 18.17 8.93 3.93
CA GLY A 55 19.09 10.06 3.78
C GLY A 55 18.67 11.05 2.69
N VAL A 56 17.38 11.11 2.35
CA VAL A 56 16.82 12.02 1.32
C VAL A 56 15.72 12.90 1.93
N ASN A 57 15.37 13.99 1.25
CA ASN A 57 14.22 14.79 1.67
C ASN A 57 12.92 14.14 1.22
N ARG A 58 11.79 14.52 1.85
CA ARG A 58 10.48 14.00 1.47
C ARG A 58 10.13 14.40 0.04
N GLU A 59 10.47 15.63 -0.33
CA GLU A 59 10.19 16.26 -1.62
C GLU A 59 10.93 15.56 -2.75
N ASP A 60 12.06 14.92 -2.45
CA ASP A 60 12.83 14.14 -3.41
C ASP A 60 12.15 12.79 -3.73
N LEU A 61 11.25 12.31 -2.86
CA LEU A 61 10.54 11.04 -3.04
C LEU A 61 9.19 11.21 -3.73
N ILE A 62 8.41 12.24 -3.37
CA ILE A 62 7.04 12.40 -3.85
C ILE A 62 7.05 12.72 -5.36
N GLY A 63 6.22 12.01 -6.13
CA GLY A 63 6.12 12.17 -7.58
C GLY A 63 7.19 11.39 -8.36
N MET A 64 8.06 10.65 -7.68
CA MET A 64 9.09 9.82 -8.32
C MET A 64 8.67 8.36 -8.41
N PHE A 65 9.26 7.63 -9.36
CA PHE A 65 9.10 6.19 -9.46
C PHE A 65 9.78 5.46 -8.29
N ALA A 66 9.11 4.43 -7.76
CA ALA A 66 9.63 3.64 -6.64
C ALA A 66 10.97 2.97 -6.94
N ASP A 67 11.21 2.58 -8.19
CA ASP A 67 12.44 1.92 -8.65
C ASP A 67 13.69 2.82 -8.56
N SER A 68 13.50 4.14 -8.48
CA SER A 68 14.57 5.12 -8.34
C SER A 68 15.14 5.16 -6.92
N PHE A 69 14.43 4.60 -5.95
CA PHE A 69 14.80 4.62 -4.53
C PHE A 69 14.87 3.23 -3.90
N PHE A 70 14.19 2.25 -4.48
CA PHE A 70 14.08 0.92 -3.91
C PHE A 70 14.33 -0.18 -4.94
N SER A 71 15.06 -1.21 -4.54
CA SER A 71 15.26 -2.44 -5.31
C SER A 71 14.65 -3.63 -4.56
N PHE A 72 14.12 -4.63 -5.28
CA PHE A 72 13.63 -5.85 -4.65
C PHE A 72 14.80 -6.76 -4.24
N VAL A 73 14.78 -7.16 -2.96
CA VAL A 73 15.62 -8.23 -2.43
C VAL A 73 14.90 -9.58 -2.58
N GLN A 74 13.59 -9.63 -2.33
CA GLN A 74 12.78 -10.84 -2.49
C GLN A 74 11.32 -10.48 -2.78
N PRO A 75 10.66 -11.03 -3.82
CA PRO A 75 11.24 -11.92 -4.84
C PRO A 75 12.33 -11.21 -5.65
N HIS A 76 13.31 -11.95 -6.18
CA HIS A 76 14.33 -11.39 -7.07
C HIS A 76 13.68 -11.00 -8.40
N VAL A 77 13.21 -9.77 -8.49
CA VAL A 77 12.64 -9.18 -9.70
C VAL A 77 13.47 -7.98 -10.09
N THR A 78 13.76 -7.88 -11.39
CA THR A 78 14.60 -6.83 -11.95
C THR A 78 13.90 -5.47 -12.03
N HIS A 79 12.56 -5.45 -12.01
CA HIS A 79 11.80 -4.22 -12.20
C HIS A 79 10.53 -4.15 -11.33
N TRP A 80 10.18 -2.93 -10.94
CA TRP A 80 8.88 -2.61 -10.33
C TRP A 80 7.78 -2.79 -11.37
N SER A 81 6.78 -3.61 -11.02
CA SER A 81 5.58 -3.78 -11.83
C SER A 81 4.38 -4.06 -10.93
N ARG A 82 3.16 -3.75 -11.42
CA ARG A 82 1.93 -4.13 -10.70
C ARG A 82 1.86 -5.63 -10.43
N LYS A 83 2.44 -6.46 -11.30
CA LYS A 83 2.50 -7.92 -11.09
C LYS A 83 3.36 -8.28 -9.88
N CYS A 84 4.48 -7.58 -9.67
CA CYS A 84 5.33 -7.78 -8.50
C CYS A 84 4.59 -7.43 -7.21
N LEU A 85 3.83 -6.33 -7.22
CA LEU A 85 3.06 -5.91 -6.04
C LEU A 85 1.96 -6.90 -5.68
N LYS A 86 1.40 -7.67 -6.62
CA LYS A 86 0.37 -8.69 -6.30
C LYS A 86 0.90 -9.73 -5.32
N HIS A 87 2.20 -9.97 -5.30
CA HIS A 87 2.80 -10.85 -4.30
C HIS A 87 2.68 -10.31 -2.87
N LEU A 88 2.45 -9.01 -2.66
CA LEU A 88 2.19 -8.44 -1.32
C LEU A 88 0.91 -9.00 -0.68
N GLU A 89 -0.07 -9.42 -1.49
CA GLU A 89 -1.32 -10.00 -1.00
C GLU A 89 -1.09 -11.37 -0.34
N ASP A 90 -0.07 -12.10 -0.82
CA ASP A 90 0.22 -13.47 -0.40
C ASP A 90 1.42 -13.56 0.57
N GLN A 91 2.37 -12.63 0.48
CA GLN A 91 3.62 -12.68 1.23
C GLN A 91 4.28 -11.31 1.39
N ASP A 92 5.12 -11.22 2.42
CA ASP A 92 5.99 -10.07 2.60
C ASP A 92 7.02 -9.96 1.47
N ILE A 93 7.23 -8.74 0.97
CA ILE A 93 8.25 -8.44 -0.01
C ILE A 93 9.39 -7.72 0.68
N ALA A 94 10.62 -8.14 0.39
CA ALA A 94 11.78 -7.43 0.85
C ALA A 94 12.31 -6.48 -0.21
N ILE A 95 12.56 -5.24 0.19
CA ILE A 95 13.22 -4.22 -0.63
C ILE A 95 14.45 -3.68 0.09
N GLU A 96 15.32 -3.04 -0.66
CA GLU A 96 16.46 -2.29 -0.14
C GLU A 96 16.53 -0.93 -0.80
N SER A 97 17.19 0.01 -0.13
CA SER A 97 17.52 1.31 -0.71
C SER A 97 18.56 1.14 -1.80
N VAL A 98 18.38 1.75 -2.98
CA VAL A 98 19.46 1.86 -3.98
C VAL A 98 20.54 2.86 -3.57
N PHE A 99 20.24 3.73 -2.61
CA PHE A 99 21.24 4.63 -2.03
C PHE A 99 21.95 3.96 -0.85
N PRO A 100 23.27 4.09 -0.74
CA PRO A 100 24.00 3.67 0.45
C PRO A 100 23.59 4.54 1.64
N SER A 101 22.64 4.05 2.45
CA SER A 101 22.24 4.72 3.69
C SER A 101 23.09 4.21 4.86
N PRO A 102 23.69 5.09 5.67
CA PRO A 102 24.39 4.70 6.90
C PRO A 102 23.43 4.19 7.98
N VAL A 103 22.13 4.50 7.87
CA VAL A 103 21.07 4.19 8.85
C VAL A 103 20.25 2.98 8.42
N LEU A 104 19.88 2.89 7.13
CA LEU A 104 19.26 1.71 6.54
C LEU A 104 20.33 0.80 5.93
N LYS A 105 21.04 0.08 6.80
CA LYS A 105 21.89 -1.06 6.38
C LYS A 105 21.10 -2.34 6.08
N SER A 106 19.78 -2.28 6.22
CA SER A 106 18.94 -3.44 6.43
C SER A 106 17.72 -3.40 5.52
N ARG A 107 17.56 -4.47 4.76
CA ARG A 107 16.32 -4.98 4.16
C ARG A 107 15.06 -4.40 4.82
N LEU A 108 14.30 -3.62 4.07
CA LEU A 108 12.95 -3.20 4.44
C LEU A 108 11.99 -4.32 4.04
N VAL A 109 11.12 -4.72 4.97
CA VAL A 109 10.04 -5.67 4.68
C VAL A 109 8.77 -4.85 4.46
N LEU A 110 8.25 -4.91 3.23
CA LEU A 110 6.97 -4.35 2.86
C LEU A 110 5.89 -5.40 3.08
N SER A 111 4.93 -5.08 3.95
CA SER A 111 3.66 -5.78 4.09
C SER A 111 2.56 -4.81 3.67
N GLY A 112 1.66 -5.23 2.79
CA GLY A 112 0.63 -4.31 2.27
C GLY A 112 -0.47 -5.01 1.49
N SER A 113 -1.55 -4.28 1.26
CA SER A 113 -2.68 -4.72 0.44
C SER A 113 -2.80 -3.81 -0.78
N ILE A 114 -3.06 -4.38 -1.96
CA ILE A 114 -3.38 -3.57 -3.14
C ILE A 114 -4.86 -3.18 -3.07
N THR A 115 -5.13 -1.88 -3.00
CA THR A 115 -6.47 -1.35 -3.24
C THR A 115 -6.51 -0.73 -4.63
N CYS A 116 -7.12 -1.44 -5.58
CA CYS A 116 -7.48 -0.87 -6.87
C CYS A 116 -8.69 0.06 -6.70
N THR A 117 -8.51 1.36 -6.82
CA THR A 117 -9.64 2.28 -7.01
C THR A 117 -9.97 2.32 -8.49
N SER A 118 -11.12 1.75 -8.84
CA SER A 118 -11.74 1.76 -10.19
C SER A 118 -12.08 3.15 -10.67
#